data_AF-A0A960EC25-F1
#
_entry.id   AF-A0A960EC25-F1
#
_cell.length_a   1.000
_cell.length_b   1.000
_cell.length_c   1.000
_cell.angle_alpha   90.00
_cell.angle_beta   90.00
_cell.angle_gamma   90.00
#
_symmetry.space_group_name_H-M   'P 1'
#
loop_
_entity.id
_entity.type
_entity.pdbx_description
1 polymer ?
#
loop_
_entity_poly.entity_id
_entity_poly.type
_entity_poly.pdbx_seq_one_letter_code
_entity_poly.pdbx_strand_id
1 'polypeptide(L)'
;MLVPGFRVDELPAETTNLNNLEYAPDGRLFAAGYDGRFHLLRDTDGDGLEDKVDTFSGETSDDYPIGLVVKDGMPHALLSDAIVRFRDTDGDGVPDQRETVAEGWDLPELREHPNLMHRRVDSAMALAAGPDGAWYVTMGSANPANGYWQRKGEGNEWDPKTEKAGGAGYSPDKRRGCLLRLAPDGSVEQLCSGLRYIM
;
A
#
# COMPACT_ATOMS: atom_id res chain seq x y z
N MET A 1 28.60 -7.53 2.14
CA MET A 1 29.59 -6.54 1.66
C MET A 1 28.88 -5.68 0.62
N LEU A 2 28.83 -4.36 0.82
CA LEU A 2 28.22 -3.46 -0.15
C LEU A 2 29.04 -3.47 -1.46
N VAL A 3 28.36 -3.26 -2.59
CA VAL A 3 29.03 -3.11 -3.89
C VAL A 3 29.92 -1.86 -3.85
N PRO A 4 31.13 -1.86 -4.44
CA PRO A 4 31.96 -0.66 -4.51
C PRO A 4 31.21 0.55 -5.08
N GLY A 5 31.39 1.73 -4.46
CA GLY A 5 30.71 2.97 -4.86
C GLY A 5 29.46 3.32 -4.04
N PHE A 6 29.05 2.46 -3.10
CA PHE A 6 27.94 2.73 -2.18
C PHE A 6 28.44 3.01 -0.75
N ARG A 7 27.80 3.97 -0.10
CA ARG A 7 27.88 4.24 1.34
C ARG A 7 26.49 4.04 1.93
N VAL A 8 26.42 3.55 3.17
CA VAL A 8 25.20 3.45 3.96
C VAL A 8 25.47 4.19 5.26
N ASP A 9 24.64 5.19 5.53
CA ASP A 9 24.64 5.96 6.77
C ASP A 9 23.31 5.68 7.48
N GLU A 10 23.35 5.53 8.79
CA GLU A 10 22.15 5.45 9.61
C GLU A 10 21.57 6.86 9.79
N LEU A 11 20.25 7.00 9.62
CA LEU A 11 19.58 8.27 9.90
C LEU A 11 19.62 8.55 11.41
N PRO A 12 19.93 9.79 11.84
CA PRO A 12 19.85 10.17 13.25
C PRO A 12 18.42 10.11 13.82
N ALA A 13 17.40 10.22 12.97
CA ALA A 13 15.99 10.17 13.36
C ALA A 13 15.56 8.80 13.91
N GLU A 14 14.96 8.80 15.12
CA GLU A 14 14.28 7.62 15.67
C GLU A 14 12.89 7.45 15.06
N THR A 15 12.65 6.30 14.43
CA THR A 15 11.39 6.01 13.73
C THR A 15 10.71 4.77 14.29
N THR A 16 9.44 4.60 13.92
CA THR A 16 8.70 3.36 14.17
C THR A 16 9.02 2.36 13.07
N ASN A 17 8.30 1.22 13.02
CA ASN A 17 8.47 0.28 11.91
C ASN A 17 7.84 0.86 10.62
N LEU A 18 8.65 1.58 9.84
CA LEU A 18 8.26 2.22 8.58
C LEU A 18 8.10 1.19 7.46
N ASN A 19 7.12 1.43 6.58
CA ASN A 19 6.90 0.64 5.37
C ASN A 19 7.07 1.47 4.09
N ASN A 20 6.77 2.77 4.15
CA ASN A 20 6.79 3.65 2.98
C ASN A 20 7.64 4.89 3.26
N LEU A 21 8.38 5.31 2.24
CA LEU A 21 9.20 6.52 2.21
C LEU A 21 9.08 7.13 0.81
N GLU A 22 8.84 8.44 0.70
CA GLU A 22 8.80 9.14 -0.58
C GLU A 22 9.23 10.60 -0.38
N TYR A 23 10.19 11.05 -1.19
CA TYR A 23 10.58 12.46 -1.23
C TYR A 23 9.59 13.28 -2.06
N ALA A 24 9.20 14.43 -1.53
CA ALA A 24 8.58 15.48 -2.31
C ALA A 24 9.63 16.21 -3.17
N PRO A 25 9.21 16.85 -4.28
CA PRO A 25 10.11 17.63 -5.13
C PRO A 25 10.82 18.80 -4.43
N ASP A 26 10.30 19.24 -3.28
CA ASP A 26 10.86 20.31 -2.45
C ASP A 26 11.85 19.81 -1.38
N GLY A 27 12.12 18.49 -1.35
CA GLY A 27 13.08 17.87 -0.44
C GLY A 27 12.47 17.33 0.86
N ARG A 28 11.17 17.55 1.13
CA ARG A 28 10.52 16.94 2.30
C ARG A 28 10.45 15.41 2.15
N LEU A 29 10.78 14.68 3.22
CA LEU A 29 10.66 13.22 3.24
C LEU A 29 9.40 12.80 3.99
N PHE A 30 8.43 12.23 3.28
CA PHE A 30 7.24 11.66 3.90
C PHE A 30 7.44 10.18 4.17
N ALA A 31 6.98 9.73 5.34
CA ALA A 31 7.06 8.34 5.74
C ALA A 31 5.73 7.84 6.31
N ALA A 32 5.50 6.53 6.23
CA ALA A 32 4.37 5.91 6.88
C ALA A 32 4.69 4.51 7.44
N GLY A 33 4.15 4.23 8.62
CA GLY A 33 4.43 3.04 9.41
C GLY A 33 3.44 1.90 9.24
N TYR A 34 3.89 0.69 9.54
CA TYR A 34 3.04 -0.49 9.74
C TYR A 34 2.05 -0.35 10.91
N ASP A 35 2.23 0.65 11.75
CA ASP A 35 1.32 1.02 12.83
C ASP A 35 0.23 2.03 12.38
N GLY A 36 0.18 2.38 11.09
CA GLY A 36 -0.81 3.28 10.50
C GLY A 36 -0.50 4.78 10.65
N ARG A 37 0.61 5.14 11.29
CA ARG A 37 1.01 6.54 11.47
C ARG A 37 1.72 7.09 10.24
N PHE A 38 1.65 8.41 10.09
CA PHE A 38 2.31 9.16 9.02
C PHE A 38 3.21 10.25 9.59
N HIS A 39 4.38 10.39 8.98
CA HIS A 39 5.46 11.22 9.48
C HIS A 39 6.06 12.09 8.37
N LEU A 40 6.54 13.26 8.76
CA LEU A 40 7.44 14.11 7.98
C LEU A 40 8.82 14.03 8.65
N LEU A 41 9.80 13.50 7.94
CA LEU A 41 11.19 13.47 8.35
C LEU A 41 11.88 14.73 7.81
N ARG A 42 12.68 15.37 8.66
CA ARG A 42 13.36 16.64 8.37
C ARG A 42 14.84 16.53 8.72
N ASP A 43 15.66 17.12 7.88
CA ASP A 43 17.05 17.47 8.15
C ASP A 43 17.08 18.91 8.69
N THR A 44 17.41 19.06 9.98
CA THR A 44 17.43 20.36 10.66
C THR A 44 18.81 21.02 10.73
N ASP A 45 19.89 20.30 10.40
CA ASP A 45 21.27 20.81 10.45
C ASP A 45 21.94 20.96 9.06
N GLY A 46 21.28 20.46 8.01
CA GLY A 46 21.67 20.60 6.62
C GLY A 46 22.77 19.63 6.18
N ASP A 47 22.99 18.53 6.91
CA ASP A 47 24.00 17.53 6.57
C ASP A 47 23.53 16.49 5.53
N GLY A 48 22.25 16.55 5.15
CA GLY A 48 21.61 15.65 4.19
C GLY A 48 21.01 14.39 4.80
N LEU A 49 20.97 14.27 6.14
CA LEU A 49 20.35 13.18 6.87
C LEU A 49 19.21 13.71 7.74
N GLU A 50 18.06 13.05 7.68
CA GLU A 50 16.93 13.46 8.50
C GLU A 50 17.17 13.12 9.99
N ASP A 51 17.05 14.13 10.84
CA ASP A 51 17.33 14.11 12.28
C ASP A 51 16.09 14.38 13.14
N LYS A 52 14.98 14.82 12.53
CA LYS A 52 13.71 15.09 13.23
C LYS A 52 12.53 14.38 12.58
N VAL A 53 11.64 13.84 13.42
CA VAL A 53 10.38 13.21 13.01
C VAL A 53 9.18 14.01 13.52
N ASP A 54 8.43 14.63 12.62
CA ASP A 54 7.15 15.26 12.91
C ASP A 54 6.00 14.30 12.53
N THR A 55 5.22 13.83 13.52
CA THR A 55 4.09 12.91 13.27
C THR A 55 2.81 13.71 13.04
N PHE A 56 2.39 13.83 11.78
CA PHE A 56 1.21 14.61 11.41
C PHE A 56 -0.08 13.79 11.40
N SER A 57 0.01 12.46 11.41
CA SER A 57 -1.13 11.57 11.67
C SER A 57 -0.70 10.50 12.66
N GLY A 58 -1.07 10.69 13.93
CA GLY A 58 -0.55 9.92 15.07
C GLY A 58 -1.43 8.77 15.57
N GLU A 59 -2.64 8.63 15.05
CA GLU A 59 -3.53 7.53 15.43
C GLU A 59 -3.02 6.20 14.85
N THR A 60 -2.93 5.18 15.69
CA THR A 60 -2.53 3.84 15.25
C THR A 60 -3.68 3.10 14.59
N SER A 61 -3.41 2.32 13.55
CA SER A 61 -4.41 1.56 12.81
C SER A 61 -3.83 0.26 12.24
N ASP A 62 -4.62 -0.81 12.25
CA ASP A 62 -4.31 -2.06 11.56
C ASP A 62 -4.49 -1.95 10.02
N ASP A 63 -5.18 -0.89 9.57
CA ASP A 63 -5.29 -0.52 8.16
C ASP A 63 -4.14 0.40 7.74
N TYR A 64 -2.91 -0.08 7.92
CA TYR A 64 -1.68 0.66 7.62
C TYR A 64 -1.45 0.80 6.10
N PRO A 65 -0.68 1.81 5.65
CA PRO A 65 -0.40 2.00 4.23
C PRO A 65 0.63 1.01 3.66
N ILE A 66 0.43 0.59 2.41
CA ILE A 66 1.39 -0.25 1.64
C ILE A 66 1.83 0.43 0.34
N GLY A 67 1.26 1.59 0.01
CA GLY A 67 1.80 2.45 -1.04
C GLY A 67 1.77 3.90 -0.58
N LEU A 68 2.78 4.67 -0.99
CA LEU A 68 2.88 6.11 -0.79
C LEU A 68 3.37 6.75 -2.08
N VAL A 69 2.71 7.81 -2.52
CA VAL A 69 3.12 8.62 -3.67
C VAL A 69 2.97 10.07 -3.28
N VAL A 70 3.99 10.89 -3.53
CA VAL A 70 3.85 12.34 -3.45
C VAL A 70 3.32 12.85 -4.77
N LYS A 71 2.15 13.49 -4.74
CA LYS A 71 1.52 14.12 -5.89
C LYS A 71 1.13 15.54 -5.52
N ASP A 72 1.47 16.50 -6.38
CA ASP A 72 1.24 17.94 -6.15
C ASP A 72 1.86 18.42 -4.82
N GLY A 73 3.02 17.86 -4.45
CA GLY A 73 3.76 18.21 -3.23
C GLY A 73 3.22 17.62 -1.93
N MET A 74 2.19 16.76 -1.99
CA MET A 74 1.57 16.15 -0.81
C MET A 74 1.43 14.63 -0.90
N PRO A 75 1.51 13.91 0.23
CA PRO A 75 1.45 12.47 0.23
C PRO A 75 0.04 11.96 -0.03
N HIS A 76 -0.03 10.93 -0.86
CA HIS A 76 -1.19 10.08 -1.08
C HIS A 76 -0.82 8.66 -0.68
N ALA A 77 -1.66 8.02 0.11
CA ALA A 77 -1.36 6.71 0.65
C ALA A 77 -2.43 5.70 0.28
N LEU A 78 -2.00 4.48 -0.01
CA LEU A 78 -2.86 3.35 -0.29
C LEU A 78 -3.05 2.50 0.97
N LEU A 79 -4.29 2.46 1.42
CA LEU A 79 -4.80 1.59 2.47
C LEU A 79 -5.33 0.29 1.84
N SER A 80 -6.06 -0.53 2.60
CA SER A 80 -6.52 -1.83 2.08
C SER A 80 -7.53 -1.68 0.93
N ASP A 81 -8.43 -0.70 1.02
CA ASP A 81 -9.50 -0.43 0.06
C ASP A 81 -9.75 1.06 -0.24
N ALA A 82 -8.85 1.95 0.20
CA ALA A 82 -8.96 3.39 0.00
C ALA A 82 -7.60 4.05 -0.34
N ILE A 83 -7.63 5.06 -1.21
CA ILE A 83 -6.53 6.00 -1.41
C ILE A 83 -6.90 7.24 -0.62
N VAL A 84 -6.03 7.65 0.30
CA VAL A 84 -6.18 8.87 1.08
C VAL A 84 -5.16 9.91 0.63
N ARG A 85 -5.57 11.19 0.56
CA ARG A 85 -4.69 12.33 0.36
C ARG A 85 -4.53 13.09 1.66
N PHE A 86 -3.33 13.61 1.89
CA PHE A 86 -3.09 14.63 2.88
C PHE A 86 -2.93 16.01 2.23
N ARG A 87 -3.30 17.06 2.97
CA ARG A 87 -3.13 18.46 2.57
C ARG A 87 -2.50 19.23 3.71
N ASP A 88 -1.78 20.27 3.34
CA ASP A 88 -1.33 21.34 4.23
C ASP A 88 -2.22 22.54 3.91
N THR A 89 -3.08 22.93 4.85
CA THR A 89 -4.06 24.00 4.66
C THR A 89 -3.63 25.35 5.24
N ASP A 90 -2.58 25.38 6.06
CA ASP A 90 -2.03 26.60 6.65
C ASP A 90 -0.68 27.04 6.05
N GLY A 91 -0.05 26.20 5.24
CA GLY A 91 1.15 26.49 4.46
C GLY A 91 2.46 26.33 5.25
N ASP A 92 2.46 25.63 6.38
CA ASP A 92 3.66 25.42 7.21
C ASP A 92 4.54 24.23 6.75
N GLY A 93 4.10 23.52 5.71
CA GLY A 93 4.76 22.36 5.13
C GLY A 93 4.45 21.04 5.85
N VAL A 94 3.62 21.04 6.89
CA VAL A 94 3.16 19.88 7.64
C VAL A 94 1.70 19.60 7.27
N PRO A 95 1.35 18.39 6.80
CA PRO A 95 -0.04 18.10 6.48
C PRO A 95 -0.95 18.16 7.70
N ASP A 96 -2.13 18.76 7.57
CA ASP A 96 -3.10 19.00 8.65
C ASP A 96 -4.49 18.42 8.36
N GLN A 97 -4.76 18.00 7.12
CA GLN A 97 -6.04 17.47 6.69
C GLN A 97 -5.86 16.16 5.93
N ARG A 98 -6.74 15.19 6.19
CA ARG A 98 -6.84 13.90 5.49
C ARG A 98 -8.20 13.74 4.83
N GLU A 99 -8.23 13.23 3.60
CA GLU A 99 -9.47 12.91 2.89
C GLU A 99 -9.31 11.65 2.03
N THR A 100 -10.40 10.94 1.77
CA THR A 100 -10.43 9.82 0.82
C THR A 100 -10.62 10.37 -0.59
N VAL A 101 -9.76 9.96 -1.53
CA VAL A 101 -9.82 10.37 -2.94
C VAL A 101 -10.30 9.29 -3.89
N ALA A 102 -10.17 8.02 -3.50
CA ALA A 102 -10.73 6.88 -4.22
C ALA A 102 -10.98 5.75 -3.22
N GLU A 103 -12.02 4.97 -3.45
CA GLU A 103 -12.38 3.77 -2.70
C GLU A 103 -13.32 2.91 -3.55
N GLY A 104 -13.71 1.73 -3.07
CA GLY A 104 -14.76 0.93 -3.70
C GLY A 104 -14.38 0.25 -5.03
N TRP A 105 -13.08 0.20 -5.36
CA TRP A 105 -12.60 -0.55 -6.52
C TRP A 105 -12.56 -2.07 -6.28
N ASP A 106 -12.60 -2.52 -5.03
CA ASP A 106 -12.72 -3.94 -4.74
C ASP A 106 -14.18 -4.40 -4.85
N LEU A 107 -14.39 -5.59 -5.39
CA LEU A 107 -15.73 -6.13 -5.59
C LEU A 107 -16.27 -6.67 -4.25
N PRO A 108 -17.48 -6.26 -3.80
CA PRO A 108 -18.03 -6.70 -2.52
C PRO A 108 -18.08 -8.23 -2.38
N GLU A 109 -18.42 -8.94 -3.44
CA GLU A 109 -18.46 -10.42 -3.45
C GLU A 109 -17.08 -11.06 -3.30
N LEU A 110 -16.01 -10.37 -3.71
CA LEU A 110 -14.64 -10.82 -3.49
C LEU A 110 -14.19 -10.52 -2.07
N ARG A 111 -14.51 -9.33 -1.53
CA ARG A 111 -14.17 -8.94 -0.14
C ARG A 111 -14.65 -9.94 0.89
N GLU A 112 -15.82 -10.53 0.67
CA GLU A 112 -16.45 -11.52 1.56
C GLU A 112 -16.20 -12.98 1.12
N HIS A 113 -15.35 -13.21 0.11
CA HIS A 113 -15.19 -14.53 -0.47
C HIS A 113 -14.43 -15.47 0.49
N PRO A 114 -14.99 -16.66 0.84
CA PRO A 114 -14.47 -17.52 1.91
C PRO A 114 -13.12 -18.17 1.62
N ASN A 115 -12.58 -18.02 0.41
CA ASN A 115 -11.25 -18.52 0.04
C ASN A 115 -10.17 -17.41 0.08
N LEU A 116 -10.54 -16.17 0.40
CA LEU A 116 -9.57 -15.13 0.75
C LEU A 116 -9.09 -15.32 2.19
N MET A 117 -7.86 -14.91 2.46
CA MET A 117 -7.30 -14.89 3.81
C MET A 117 -7.80 -13.68 4.60
N HIS A 118 -8.39 -12.68 3.93
CA HIS A 118 -8.79 -11.39 4.49
C HIS A 118 -7.65 -10.72 5.26
N ARG A 119 -6.44 -10.83 4.69
CA ARG A 119 -5.23 -10.17 5.17
C ARG A 119 -4.76 -9.16 4.14
N ARG A 120 -3.86 -8.27 4.54
CA ARG A 120 -3.27 -7.25 3.65
C ARG A 120 -2.73 -7.80 2.32
N VAL A 121 -2.22 -9.03 2.30
CA VAL A 121 -1.67 -9.69 1.11
C VAL A 121 -2.70 -10.01 0.02
N ASP A 122 -4.01 -9.97 0.33
CA ASP A 122 -5.09 -10.15 -0.64
C ASP A 122 -5.72 -8.81 -1.08
N SER A 123 -5.34 -7.71 -0.42
CA SER A 123 -5.90 -6.37 -0.62
C SER A 123 -5.05 -5.54 -1.59
N ALA A 124 -5.28 -4.24 -1.69
CA ALA A 124 -4.42 -3.35 -2.46
C ALA A 124 -3.00 -3.28 -1.85
N MET A 125 -1.97 -3.34 -2.70
CA MET A 125 -0.56 -3.52 -2.27
C MET A 125 0.43 -2.49 -2.80
N ALA A 126 0.14 -1.75 -3.86
CA ALA A 126 1.05 -0.73 -4.38
C ALA A 126 0.27 0.36 -5.09
N LEU A 127 0.81 1.57 -5.08
CA LEU A 127 0.19 2.77 -5.64
C LEU A 127 1.16 3.47 -6.59
N ALA A 128 0.64 3.91 -7.73
CA ALA A 128 1.30 4.87 -8.59
C ALA A 128 0.30 5.91 -9.10
N ALA A 129 0.76 7.16 -9.24
CA ALA A 129 0.03 8.20 -9.97
C ALA A 129 0.45 8.16 -11.44
N GLY A 130 -0.53 8.06 -12.35
CA GLY A 130 -0.29 8.08 -13.78
C GLY A 130 -0.23 9.48 -14.38
N PRO A 131 0.47 9.68 -15.51
CA PRO A 131 0.46 10.95 -16.24
C PRO A 131 -0.90 11.27 -16.87
N ASP A 132 -1.80 10.29 -16.97
CA ASP A 132 -3.19 10.43 -17.43
C ASP A 132 -4.16 10.84 -16.31
N GLY A 133 -3.64 11.11 -15.11
CA GLY A 133 -4.42 11.45 -13.92
C GLY A 133 -5.08 10.27 -13.23
N ALA A 134 -4.89 9.03 -13.73
CA ALA A 134 -5.40 7.84 -13.09
C ALA A 134 -4.51 7.39 -11.93
N TRP A 135 -5.10 6.62 -11.01
CA TRP A 135 -4.36 5.85 -10.02
C TRP A 135 -4.14 4.44 -10.53
N TYR A 136 -2.95 3.91 -10.31
CA TYR A 136 -2.59 2.54 -10.64
C TYR A 136 -2.38 1.78 -9.34
N VAL A 137 -3.19 0.75 -9.14
CA VAL A 137 -3.22 -0.01 -7.89
C VAL A 137 -3.03 -1.49 -8.19
N THR A 138 -2.05 -2.12 -7.55
CA THR A 138 -1.94 -3.58 -7.62
C THR A 138 -2.82 -4.22 -6.56
N MET A 139 -3.63 -5.19 -6.95
CA MET A 139 -4.33 -6.07 -6.02
C MET A 139 -3.46 -7.28 -5.71
N GLY A 140 -3.34 -7.58 -4.43
CA GLY A 140 -2.62 -8.72 -3.91
C GLY A 140 -3.16 -10.05 -4.43
N SER A 141 -2.31 -11.07 -4.36
CA SER A 141 -2.66 -12.39 -4.85
C SER A 141 -3.80 -12.97 -4.05
N ALA A 142 -4.68 -13.64 -4.75
CA ALA A 142 -5.76 -14.45 -4.24
C ALA A 142 -5.25 -15.60 -3.34
N ASN A 143 -5.05 -15.37 -2.03
CA ASN A 143 -4.59 -16.36 -1.05
C ASN A 143 -3.35 -17.17 -1.51
N PRO A 144 -2.11 -16.72 -1.23
CA PRO A 144 -0.89 -17.42 -1.63
C PRO A 144 -0.78 -18.88 -1.14
N ALA A 145 -1.45 -19.27 -0.05
CA ALA A 145 -1.47 -20.65 0.43
C ALA A 145 -2.47 -21.55 -0.34
N ASN A 146 -3.38 -20.95 -1.11
CA ASN A 146 -4.40 -21.63 -1.91
C ASN A 146 -4.53 -21.02 -3.31
N GLY A 147 -3.46 -21.04 -4.11
CA GLY A 147 -3.45 -20.42 -5.44
C GLY A 147 -4.48 -20.94 -6.45
N TYR A 148 -5.16 -22.06 -6.18
CA TYR A 148 -6.27 -22.56 -7.00
C TYR A 148 -7.66 -22.15 -6.48
N TRP A 149 -7.75 -21.50 -5.32
CA TRP A 149 -9.01 -21.16 -4.65
C TRP A 149 -9.97 -22.36 -4.57
N GLN A 150 -9.43 -23.50 -4.20
CA GLN A 150 -10.23 -24.71 -4.00
C GLN A 150 -11.02 -24.59 -2.70
N ARG A 151 -12.19 -25.24 -2.65
CA ARG A 151 -13.00 -25.28 -1.44
C ARG A 151 -12.25 -26.01 -0.33
N LYS A 152 -12.48 -25.53 0.89
CA LYS A 152 -12.04 -26.14 2.14
C LYS A 152 -12.43 -27.62 2.20
N GLY A 153 -11.45 -28.51 2.39
CA GLY A 153 -11.68 -29.85 2.94
C GLY A 153 -11.63 -29.82 4.48
N GLU A 154 -11.66 -30.98 5.14
CA GLU A 154 -11.50 -31.04 6.60
C GLU A 154 -10.05 -30.72 7.00
N GLY A 155 -9.82 -29.76 7.92
CA GLY A 155 -8.48 -29.44 8.43
C GLY A 155 -8.17 -27.94 8.64
N ASN A 156 -6.90 -27.65 8.94
CA ASN A 156 -6.38 -26.29 9.15
C ASN A 156 -6.01 -25.66 7.79
N GLU A 157 -6.67 -24.57 7.41
CA GLU A 157 -6.44 -23.85 6.14
C GLU A 157 -4.99 -23.39 5.91
N TRP A 158 -4.21 -23.26 6.98
CA TRP A 158 -2.80 -22.84 6.96
C TRP A 158 -1.80 -23.99 6.89
N ASP A 159 -2.27 -25.22 7.07
CA ASP A 159 -1.43 -26.41 6.90
C ASP A 159 -1.35 -26.72 5.39
N PRO A 160 -0.15 -26.68 4.78
CA PRO A 160 0.02 -27.05 3.37
C PRO A 160 -0.42 -28.48 3.05
N LYS A 161 -0.66 -29.32 4.08
CA LYS A 161 -1.14 -30.70 3.96
C LYS A 161 -2.65 -30.85 4.03
N THR A 162 -3.40 -29.79 4.34
CA THR A 162 -4.87 -29.87 4.41
C THR A 162 -5.43 -30.23 3.04
N GLU A 163 -6.32 -31.24 3.02
CA GLU A 163 -6.96 -31.68 1.79
C GLU A 163 -7.81 -30.55 1.21
N LYS A 164 -7.60 -30.28 -0.07
CA LYS A 164 -8.34 -29.29 -0.85
C LYS A 164 -9.33 -30.03 -1.75
N ALA A 165 -10.59 -29.65 -1.70
CA ALA A 165 -11.66 -30.32 -2.43
C ALA A 165 -12.26 -29.42 -3.52
N GLY A 166 -12.76 -30.03 -4.59
CA GLY A 166 -13.39 -29.34 -5.71
C GLY A 166 -12.42 -28.80 -6.77
N GLY A 167 -13.00 -28.20 -7.81
CA GLY A 167 -12.26 -27.58 -8.92
C GLY A 167 -11.61 -26.25 -8.53
N ALA A 168 -10.72 -25.76 -9.40
CA ALA A 168 -10.12 -24.44 -9.23
C ALA A 168 -11.20 -23.33 -9.32
N GLY A 169 -11.27 -22.48 -8.30
CA GLY A 169 -12.16 -21.32 -8.25
C GLY A 169 -11.47 -19.99 -8.61
N TYR A 170 -10.15 -20.03 -8.81
CA TYR A 170 -9.36 -18.88 -9.21
C TYR A 170 -9.70 -18.50 -10.65
N SER A 171 -9.78 -17.20 -10.92
CA SER A 171 -9.89 -16.67 -12.28
C SER A 171 -9.03 -15.41 -12.37
N PRO A 172 -8.27 -15.24 -13.47
CA PRO A 172 -7.52 -14.01 -13.74
C PRO A 172 -8.44 -12.80 -13.94
N ASP A 173 -9.72 -13.00 -14.27
CA ASP A 173 -10.70 -11.91 -14.45
C ASP A 173 -11.24 -11.37 -13.12
N LYS A 174 -10.91 -12.03 -12.00
CA LYS A 174 -11.20 -11.52 -10.66
C LYS A 174 -10.09 -10.55 -10.26
N ARG A 175 -10.44 -9.46 -9.59
CA ARG A 175 -9.53 -8.37 -9.15
C ARG A 175 -8.57 -8.79 -8.03
N ARG A 176 -7.78 -9.85 -8.26
CA ARG A 176 -6.76 -10.39 -7.37
C ARG A 176 -5.55 -10.80 -8.19
N GLY A 177 -4.37 -10.43 -7.71
CA GLY A 177 -3.13 -10.62 -8.46
C GLY A 177 -3.13 -9.84 -9.78
N CYS A 178 -3.64 -8.62 -9.76
CA CYS A 178 -3.89 -7.82 -10.96
C CYS A 178 -3.46 -6.36 -10.79
N LEU A 179 -3.24 -5.67 -11.90
CA LEU A 179 -3.09 -4.22 -11.93
C LEU A 179 -4.43 -3.58 -12.30
N LEU A 180 -4.89 -2.67 -11.46
CA LEU A 180 -6.06 -1.84 -11.71
C LEU A 180 -5.63 -0.43 -12.11
N ARG A 181 -6.37 0.16 -13.05
CA ARG A 181 -6.35 1.58 -13.36
C ARG A 181 -7.67 2.19 -12.90
N LEU A 182 -7.59 3.14 -11.99
CA LEU A 182 -8.72 3.92 -11.49
C LEU A 182 -8.69 5.29 -12.16
N ALA A 183 -9.57 5.49 -13.13
CA ALA A 183 -9.62 6.72 -13.89
C ALA A 183 -10.26 7.87 -13.09
N PRO A 184 -9.99 9.14 -13.46
CA PRO A 184 -10.58 10.30 -12.79
C PRO A 184 -12.11 10.35 -12.80
N ASP A 185 -12.76 9.68 -13.74
CA ASP A 185 -14.23 9.57 -13.83
C ASP A 185 -14.81 8.50 -12.90
N GLY A 186 -13.97 7.81 -12.13
CA GLY A 186 -14.33 6.74 -11.21
C GLY A 186 -14.39 5.35 -11.86
N SER A 187 -14.13 5.22 -13.16
CA SER A 187 -14.07 3.92 -13.81
C SER A 187 -12.86 3.11 -13.35
N VAL A 188 -13.06 1.80 -13.19
CA VAL A 188 -12.02 0.86 -12.75
C VAL A 188 -11.80 -0.19 -13.83
N GLU A 189 -10.60 -0.18 -14.40
CA GLU A 189 -10.17 -1.11 -15.44
C GLU A 189 -9.11 -2.07 -14.88
N GLN A 190 -9.23 -3.36 -15.18
CA GLN A 190 -8.17 -4.31 -14.90
C GLN A 190 -7.25 -4.42 -16.13
N LEU A 191 -6.04 -3.90 -16.01
CA LEU A 191 -5.08 -3.82 -17.13
C LEU A 191 -4.34 -5.13 -17.37
N CYS A 192 -4.01 -5.85 -16.30
CA CYS A 192 -3.32 -7.14 -16.40
C CYS A 192 -3.59 -8.01 -15.17
N SER A 193 -3.31 -9.30 -15.30
CA SER A 193 -3.38 -10.32 -14.25
C SER A 193 -2.07 -11.10 -14.18
N GLY A 194 -1.82 -11.78 -13.08
CA GLY A 194 -0.67 -12.69 -12.90
C GLY A 194 0.33 -12.25 -11.85
N LEU A 195 0.04 -11.18 -11.10
CA LEU A 195 0.80 -10.80 -9.91
C LEU A 195 0.55 -11.86 -8.81
N ARG A 196 1.60 -12.47 -8.28
CA ARG A 196 1.48 -13.60 -7.33
C ARG A 196 2.04 -13.31 -5.95
N TYR A 197 3.03 -12.44 -5.85
CA TYR A 197 3.56 -11.97 -4.59
C TYR A 197 4.32 -10.69 -4.87
N ILE A 198 3.85 -9.57 -4.32
CA ILE A 198 4.53 -8.29 -4.35
C ILE A 198 4.82 -8.00 -2.87
N MET A 199 6.09 -7.96 -2.50
CA MET A 199 6.53 -7.32 -1.25
C MET A 199 7.29 -6.07 -1.65
#